data_AF-K7FM18-F1
#
_entry.id   AF-K7FM18-F1
#
_cell.length_a   1.000
_cell.length_b   1.000
_cell.length_c   1.000
_cell.angle_alpha   90.00
_cell.angle_beta   90.00
_cell.angle_gamma   90.00
#
_symmetry.space_group_name_H-M   'P 1'
#
loop_
_entity.id
_entity.type
_entity.pdbx_description
1 polymer ?
#
loop_
_entity_poly.entity_id
_entity_poly.type
_entity_poly.pdbx_seq_one_letter_code
_entity_poly.pdbx_strand_id
1 'polypeptide(L)'
;MGVNGLDVAGLRPFDLVIPFTIKKGEITGEVRMPSGKVAKPDITDNKDGTVTVRYAPTEAGLHEMDIRCDSLHIPGAMGGGGGGWGMA
;
A
#
# COMPACT_ATOMS: atom_id res chain seq x y z
N MET A 1 -31.55 14.24 -0.11
CA MET A 1 -30.10 14.27 0.21
C MET A 1 -29.41 13.39 -0.82
N GLY A 2 -29.03 13.98 -1.96
CA GLY A 2 -28.29 13.26 -2.99
C GLY A 2 -26.85 13.11 -2.49
N VAL A 3 -26.37 11.87 -2.41
CA VAL A 3 -24.94 11.64 -2.30
C VAL A 3 -24.33 12.29 -3.54
N ASN A 4 -23.60 13.39 -3.36
CA ASN A 4 -22.74 13.89 -4.43
C ASN A 4 -21.59 12.89 -4.52
N GLY A 5 -21.87 11.76 -5.18
CA GLY A 5 -20.88 10.87 -5.73
C GLY A 5 -20.17 11.62 -6.85
N LEU A 6 -19.37 12.63 -6.47
CA LEU A 6 -18.12 12.88 -7.16
C LEU A 6 -17.49 11.50 -7.29
N ASP A 7 -17.42 11.05 -8.53
CA ASP A 7 -17.02 9.73 -8.95
C ASP A 7 -16.05 9.08 -7.96
N VAL A 8 -16.19 7.76 -7.77
CA VAL A 8 -15.01 6.93 -7.61
C VAL A 8 -14.19 7.18 -8.88
N ALA A 9 -13.44 8.28 -8.86
CA ALA A 9 -12.88 8.95 -10.02
C ALA A 9 -12.04 7.92 -10.78
N GLY A 10 -11.87 8.07 -12.09
CA GLY A 10 -11.09 7.15 -12.94
C GLY A 10 -9.61 6.95 -12.56
N LEU A 11 -9.26 7.17 -11.30
CA LEU A 11 -8.07 6.72 -10.60
C LEU A 11 -7.99 5.20 -10.66
N ARG A 12 -6.79 4.72 -10.97
CA ARG A 12 -6.55 3.29 -11.12
C ARG A 12 -6.24 2.69 -9.76
N PRO A 13 -6.89 1.58 -9.39
CA PRO A 13 -6.45 0.78 -8.26
C PRO A 13 -4.98 0.39 -8.46
N PHE A 14 -4.24 0.39 -7.38
CA PHE A 14 -2.86 -0.07 -7.35
C PHE A 14 -2.80 -1.44 -6.69
N ASP A 15 -2.27 -2.42 -7.42
CA ASP A 15 -2.03 -3.78 -6.95
C ASP A 15 -0.52 -4.08 -7.04
N LEU A 16 0.11 -4.38 -5.91
CA LEU A 16 1.52 -4.74 -5.84
C LEU A 16 1.67 -6.13 -5.24
N VAL A 17 2.33 -7.02 -5.97
CA VAL A 17 2.70 -8.35 -5.47
C VAL A 17 4.16 -8.30 -5.05
N ILE A 18 4.41 -8.50 -3.75
CA ILE A 18 5.75 -8.48 -3.16
C ILE A 18 6.18 -9.93 -2.94
N PRO A 19 7.31 -10.39 -3.50
CA PRO A 19 7.86 -11.70 -3.19
C PRO A 19 8.45 -11.70 -1.77
N PHE A 20 7.59 -11.90 -0.78
CA PHE A 20 7.95 -11.97 0.63
C PHE A 20 7.08 -13.03 1.33
N THR A 21 7.73 -13.98 2.00
CA THR A 21 7.03 -14.98 2.81
C THR A 21 6.85 -14.46 4.22
N ILE A 22 5.62 -14.34 4.69
CA ILE A 22 5.33 -14.01 6.08
C ILE A 22 5.74 -15.21 6.95
N LYS A 23 6.94 -15.18 7.53
CA LYS A 23 7.43 -16.29 8.36
C LYS A 23 6.83 -16.30 9.76
N LYS A 24 6.51 -15.11 10.30
CA LYS A 24 5.85 -14.85 11.59
C LYS A 24 5.51 -13.36 11.65
N GLY A 25 4.32 -13.00 12.13
CA GLY A 25 3.97 -11.60 12.39
C GLY A 25 2.74 -11.03 11.72
N GLU A 26 2.40 -9.79 12.09
CA GLU A 26 1.40 -8.98 11.40
C GLU A 26 2.10 -8.09 10.36
N ILE A 27 1.62 -8.13 9.10
CA ILE A 27 2.01 -7.16 8.08
C ILE A 27 1.02 -6.01 8.12
N THR A 28 1.55 -4.80 8.20
CA THR A 28 0.78 -3.56 8.20
C THR A 28 1.27 -2.64 7.09
N GLY A 29 0.39 -1.76 6.64
CA GLY A 29 0.73 -0.73 5.66
C GLY A 29 0.08 0.60 6.00
N GLU A 30 0.70 1.68 5.53
CA GLU A 30 0.16 3.04 5.60
C GLU A 30 0.34 3.70 4.23
N VAL A 31 -0.73 4.33 3.73
CA VAL A 31 -0.71 5.15 2.52
C VAL A 31 -0.91 6.60 2.93
N ARG A 32 0.02 7.46 2.57
CA ARG A 32 -0.05 8.92 2.74
C ARG A 32 -0.50 9.53 1.42
N MET A 33 -1.61 10.26 1.49
CA MET A 33 -2.21 10.95 0.34
C MET A 33 -1.59 12.35 0.17
N PRO A 34 -1.67 12.96 -1.02
CA PRO A 34 -1.22 14.34 -1.26
C PRO A 34 -1.81 15.38 -0.30
N SER A 35 -3.05 15.16 0.17
CA SER A 35 -3.69 16.03 1.17
C SER A 35 -3.10 15.95 2.58
N GLY A 36 -2.20 14.99 2.82
CA GLY A 36 -1.68 14.65 4.16
C GLY A 36 -2.57 13.66 4.94
N LYS A 37 -3.68 13.20 4.36
CA LYS A 37 -4.49 12.11 4.95
C LYS A 37 -3.74 10.80 4.89
N VAL A 38 -4.07 9.91 5.83
CA VAL A 38 -3.55 8.55 5.90
C VAL A 38 -4.67 7.53 5.72
N ALA A 39 -4.36 6.43 5.03
CA ALA A 39 -5.22 5.27 4.88
C ALA A 39 -4.44 3.97 5.05
N LYS A 40 -5.16 2.87 5.30
CA LYS A 40 -4.59 1.53 5.33
C LYS A 40 -4.85 0.82 4.00
N PRO A 41 -3.83 0.24 3.35
CA PRO A 41 -4.04 -0.63 2.20
C PRO A 41 -4.59 -1.99 2.66
N ASP A 42 -5.17 -2.73 1.72
CA ASP A 42 -5.55 -4.13 1.92
C ASP A 42 -4.34 -5.02 1.65
N ILE A 43 -4.01 -5.91 2.59
CA ILE A 43 -2.81 -6.77 2.50
C ILE A 43 -3.25 -8.22 2.64
N THR A 44 -2.94 -9.03 1.63
CA THR A 44 -3.29 -10.45 1.57
C THR A 44 -2.03 -11.29 1.43
N ASP A 45 -1.84 -12.25 2.34
CA ASP A 45 -0.86 -13.34 2.18
C ASP A 45 -1.41 -14.36 1.18
N ASN A 46 -0.71 -14.53 0.05
CA ASN A 46 -1.12 -15.48 -0.99
C ASN A 46 -0.78 -16.92 -0.62
N LYS A 47 -0.01 -17.16 0.45
CA LYS A 47 0.44 -18.49 0.92
C LYS A 47 1.28 -19.27 -0.10
N ASP A 48 1.78 -18.60 -1.12
CA ASP A 48 2.69 -19.12 -2.14
C ASP A 48 4.11 -18.52 -2.01
N GLY A 49 4.35 -17.78 -0.93
CA GLY A 49 5.58 -17.03 -0.70
C GLY A 49 5.54 -15.56 -1.16
N THR A 50 4.37 -15.07 -1.58
CA THR A 50 4.14 -13.67 -1.95
C THR A 50 3.02 -13.02 -1.14
N VAL A 51 3.03 -11.69 -1.08
CA VAL A 51 1.99 -10.86 -0.46
C VAL A 51 1.44 -9.89 -1.49
N THR A 52 0.12 -9.79 -1.59
CA THR A 52 -0.57 -8.80 -2.42
C THR A 52 -0.96 -7.60 -1.56
N VAL A 53 -0.56 -6.41 -1.98
CA VAL A 53 -0.96 -5.12 -1.39
C VAL A 53 -1.87 -4.40 -2.39
N ARG A 54 -3.07 -4.02 -1.96
CA ARG A 54 -4.05 -3.32 -2.80
C ARG A 54 -4.46 -2.00 -2.17
N TYR A 55 -4.57 -0.98 -3.01
CA TYR A 55 -5.07 0.33 -2.59
C TYR A 55 -5.96 0.94 -3.68
N ALA A 56 -7.15 1.37 -3.29
CA ALA A 56 -8.06 2.16 -4.12
C ALA A 56 -7.92 3.64 -3.72
N PRO A 57 -7.28 4.49 -4.54
CA PRO A 57 -7.10 5.90 -4.23
C PRO A 57 -8.44 6.64 -4.18
N THR A 58 -8.52 7.60 -3.26
CA THR A 58 -9.69 8.50 -3.13
C THR A 58 -9.37 9.94 -3.55
N GLU A 59 -8.10 10.22 -3.82
CA GLU A 59 -7.57 11.51 -4.20
C GLU A 59 -6.57 11.31 -5.35
N ALA A 60 -6.42 12.31 -6.22
CA ALA A 60 -5.43 12.26 -7.30
C ALA A 60 -4.10 12.85 -6.84
N GLY A 61 -2.98 12.32 -7.35
CA GLY A 61 -1.63 12.84 -7.10
C GLY A 61 -0.70 11.80 -6.48
N LEU A 62 0.49 12.24 -6.08
CA LEU A 62 1.53 11.36 -5.56
C LEU A 62 1.18 10.85 -4.16
N HIS A 63 0.93 9.55 -4.05
CA HIS A 63 0.76 8.86 -2.77
C HIS A 63 2.09 8.23 -2.37
N GLU A 64 2.34 8.10 -1.07
CA GLU A 64 3.47 7.35 -0.54
C GLU A 64 2.96 6.16 0.26
N MET A 65 3.50 4.97 0.02
CA MET A 65 3.13 3.77 0.77
C MET A 65 4.32 3.19 1.55
N ASP A 66 4.09 2.99 2.84
CA ASP A 66 4.99 2.29 3.75
C ASP A 66 4.43 0.89 4.07
N ILE A 67 5.24 -0.16 3.96
CA ILE A 67 4.88 -1.53 4.37
C ILE A 67 5.83 -2.02 5.46
N ARG A 68 5.28 -2.55 6.55
CA ARG A 68 6.01 -2.99 7.75
C ARG A 68 5.60 -4.41 8.14
N CYS A 69 6.56 -5.23 8.60
CA CYS A 69 6.30 -6.59 9.11
C CYS A 69 6.92 -6.73 10.51
N ASP A 70 6.11 -6.93 11.56
CA ASP A 70 6.61 -7.16 12.94
C ASP A 70 7.64 -6.11 13.43
N SER A 71 7.41 -4.84 13.11
CA SER A 71 8.35 -3.71 13.37
C SER A 71 9.73 -3.83 12.69
N LEU A 72 9.94 -4.86 11.87
CA LEU A 72 11.10 -5.02 11.01
C LEU A 72 10.73 -4.48 9.61
N HIS A 73 11.51 -3.50 9.14
CA HIS A 73 11.38 -3.01 7.77
C HIS A 73 11.63 -4.19 6.81
N ILE A 74 10.70 -4.50 5.90
CA ILE A 74 10.84 -5.64 5.00
C ILE A 74 12.12 -5.45 4.17
N PRO A 75 13.16 -6.30 4.33
CA PRO A 75 14.38 -6.20 3.55
C PRO A 75 14.15 -6.91 2.21
N GLY A 76 13.34 -6.29 1.36
CA GLY A 76 12.96 -6.82 0.03
C GLY A 76 13.40 -5.95 -1.13
N ALA A 77 13.77 -4.69 -0.90
CA ALA A 77 14.38 -3.84 -1.91
C ALA A 77 15.91 -3.92 -1.74
N MET A 78 16.54 -4.87 -2.41
CA MET A 78 18.01 -4.91 -2.51
C MET A 78 18.46 -3.67 -3.29
N GLY A 79 18.77 -2.61 -2.56
CA GLY A 79 19.21 -1.32 -3.10
C GLY A 79 18.99 -0.15 -2.16
N GLY A 80 19.57 -0.19 -0.95
CA GLY A 80 19.92 0.98 -0.13
C GLY A 80 18.82 2.00 0.21
N GLY A 81 18.34 1.97 1.46
CA GLY A 81 17.78 3.15 2.14
C GLY A 81 16.28 3.40 1.93
N GLY A 82 15.51 3.34 3.02
CA GLY A 82 14.18 3.98 3.16
C GLY A 82 13.19 3.78 2.01
N GLY A 83 12.57 2.60 1.92
CA GLY A 83 11.61 2.28 0.85
C GLY A 83 10.22 2.89 1.07
N GLY A 84 10.08 4.20 0.80
CA GLY A 84 8.78 4.80 0.48
C GLY A 84 8.46 4.54 -0.98
N TRP A 85 7.33 3.88 -1.27
CA TRP A 85 6.90 3.62 -2.65
C TRP A 85 6.07 4.81 -3.15
N GLY A 86 6.57 5.53 -4.15
CA GLY A 86 5.81 6.58 -4.84
C GLY A 86 4.77 5.96 -5.76
N MET A 87 3.49 6.17 -5.47
CA MET A 87 2.35 5.74 -6.27
C MET A 87 1.82 6.97 -7.02
N ALA A 88 1.82 6.93 -8.35
CA ALA A 88 1.30 8.01 -9.21
C ALA A 88 -0.18 7.82 -9.52
#